data_AF-A0A3S2C2W7-F1
#
_entry.id   AF-A0A3S2C2W7-F1
#
_cell.length_a   1.000
_cell.length_b   1.000
_cell.length_c   1.000
_cell.angle_alpha   90.00
_cell.angle_beta   90.00
_cell.angle_gamma   90.00
#
_symmetry.space_group_name_H-M   'P 1'
#
loop_
_entity.id
_entity.type
_entity.pdbx_description
1 polymer ?
#
loop_
_entity_poly.entity_id
_entity_poly.type
_entity_poly.pdbx_seq_one_letter_code
_entity_poly.pdbx_strand_id
1 'polypeptide(L)'
;MRPAPLLERREKLLELVGPAKGVIQYSHHVHGGGADFYAAVDRMGLEGMVSKRPDSVYRSGDTEAWLKTKCYEEVDFEVAGVQLKPGSAPL
;
A
#
# COMPACT_ATOMS: atom_id res chain seq x y z
N MET A 1 16.24 -1.30 -16.68
CA MET A 1 15.23 -2.01 -15.87
C MET A 1 13.80 -1.46 -15.95
N ARG A 2 13.56 -0.17 -16.20
CA ARG A 2 12.18 0.40 -16.25
C ARG A 2 11.20 -0.25 -17.24
N PRO A 3 11.60 -0.61 -18.49
CA PRO A 3 10.68 -1.22 -19.44
C PRO A 3 10.43 -2.71 -19.19
N ALA A 4 11.08 -3.32 -18.18
CA ALA A 4 10.86 -4.72 -17.84
C ALA A 4 9.58 -4.90 -17.00
N PRO A 5 8.84 -6.01 -17.18
CA PRO A 5 7.73 -6.41 -16.34
C PRO A 5 8.07 -6.41 -14.83
N LEU A 6 7.06 -6.22 -13.98
CA LEU A 6 7.25 -6.20 -12.52
C LEU A 6 7.89 -7.48 -12.00
N LEU A 7 7.47 -8.66 -12.47
CA LEU A 7 8.00 -9.94 -11.99
C LEU A 7 9.49 -10.09 -12.26
N GLU A 8 9.95 -9.80 -13.48
CA GLU A 8 11.38 -9.81 -13.82
C GLU A 8 12.19 -8.83 -12.95
N ARG A 9 11.65 -7.64 -12.68
CA ARG A 9 12.30 -6.68 -11.79
C ARG A 9 12.41 -7.19 -10.36
N ARG A 10 11.39 -7.93 -9.88
CA ARG A 10 11.37 -8.52 -8.54
C ARG A 10 12.31 -9.70 -8.39
N GLU A 11 12.46 -10.52 -9.43
CA GLU A 11 13.44 -11.61 -9.49
C GLU A 11 14.85 -11.05 -9.36
N LYS A 12 15.22 -10.07 -10.20
CA LYS A 12 16.54 -9.41 -10.10
C LYS A 12 16.77 -8.72 -8.76
N LEU A 13 15.74 -8.13 -8.19
CA LEU A 13 15.84 -7.53 -6.86
C LEU A 13 16.11 -8.61 -5.80
N LEU A 14 15.43 -9.76 -5.88
CA LEU A 14 15.65 -10.88 -4.96
C LEU A 14 17.06 -11.46 -5.11
N GLU A 15 17.58 -11.61 -6.33
CA GLU A 15 18.97 -12.02 -6.55
C GLU A 15 19.96 -11.05 -5.89
N LEU A 16 19.68 -9.74 -6.00
CA LEU A 16 20.55 -8.70 -5.46
C LEU A 16 20.51 -8.60 -3.92
N VAL A 17 19.32 -8.66 -3.32
CA VAL A 17 19.12 -8.35 -1.88
C VAL A 17 18.69 -9.55 -1.04
N GLY A 18 18.32 -10.67 -1.66
CA GLY A 18 17.95 -11.91 -0.96
C GLY A 18 19.06 -12.46 -0.05
N PRO A 19 20.35 -12.38 -0.44
CA PRO A 19 21.46 -12.77 0.45
C PRO A 19 21.76 -11.76 1.57
N ALA A 20 21.16 -10.56 1.55
CA ALA A 20 21.48 -9.52 2.52
C ALA A 20 21.07 -9.94 3.95
N LYS A 21 21.92 -9.64 4.92
CA LYS A 21 21.65 -9.83 6.35
C LYS A 21 21.73 -8.47 7.03
N GLY A 22 20.69 -8.08 7.78
CA GLY A 22 20.66 -6.83 8.53
C GLY A 22 19.61 -5.84 8.01
N VAL A 23 20.03 -4.60 7.72
CA VAL A 23 19.13 -3.45 7.55
C VAL A 23 18.28 -3.46 6.26
N ILE A 24 18.64 -4.28 5.27
CA ILE A 24 17.88 -4.45 4.03
C ILE A 24 17.09 -5.75 4.13
N GLN A 25 15.77 -5.67 3.94
CA GLN A 25 14.86 -6.82 3.95
C GLN A 25 14.07 -6.85 2.64
N TYR A 26 13.92 -8.05 2.06
CA TYR A 26 13.10 -8.23 0.87
C TYR A 26 11.61 -8.36 1.26
N SER A 27 10.77 -7.46 0.76
CA SER A 27 9.32 -7.56 0.95
C SER A 27 8.73 -8.58 -0.02
N HIS A 28 8.42 -9.78 0.47
CA HIS A 28 7.78 -10.84 -0.32
C HIS A 28 6.37 -10.44 -0.79
N HIS A 29 5.89 -11.13 -1.82
CA HIS A 29 4.57 -10.92 -2.39
C HIS A 29 3.82 -12.25 -2.48
N VAL A 30 2.50 -12.14 -2.54
CA VAL A 30 1.58 -13.27 -2.73
C VAL A 30 0.95 -13.15 -4.12
N HIS A 31 0.86 -14.26 -4.84
CA HIS A 31 0.16 -14.33 -6.11
C HIS A 31 -1.31 -14.70 -5.89
N GLY A 32 -2.23 -13.87 -6.39
CA GLY A 32 -3.66 -14.08 -6.19
C GLY A 32 -4.10 -13.88 -4.73
N GLY A 33 -5.35 -14.27 -4.42
CA GLY A 33 -5.85 -14.24 -3.03
C GLY A 33 -5.91 -12.86 -2.39
N GLY A 34 -6.13 -11.79 -3.18
CA GLY A 34 -6.05 -10.42 -2.67
C GLY A 34 -6.98 -10.13 -1.48
N ALA A 35 -8.18 -10.70 -1.48
CA ALA A 35 -9.13 -10.57 -0.37
C ALA A 35 -8.61 -11.26 0.91
N ASP A 36 -8.08 -12.48 0.79
CA ASP A 36 -7.53 -13.22 1.94
C ASP A 36 -6.27 -12.55 2.49
N PHE A 37 -5.41 -12.04 1.59
CA PHE A 37 -4.23 -11.28 1.96
C PHE A 37 -4.61 -9.98 2.67
N TYR A 38 -5.60 -9.24 2.16
CA TYR A 38 -6.14 -8.06 2.82
C TYR A 38 -6.65 -8.38 4.22
N ALA A 39 -7.48 -9.43 4.37
CA ALA A 39 -8.00 -9.83 5.66
C ALA A 39 -6.89 -10.24 6.64
N ALA A 40 -5.80 -10.84 6.16
CA ALA A 40 -4.63 -11.14 6.99
C ALA A 40 -3.87 -9.87 7.42
N VAL A 41 -3.64 -8.94 6.49
CA VAL A 41 -3.00 -7.64 6.74
C VAL A 41 -3.79 -6.84 7.78
N ASP A 42 -5.12 -6.83 7.67
CA ASP A 42 -6.04 -6.18 8.59
C ASP A 42 -5.97 -6.78 10.00
N ARG A 43 -6.07 -8.11 10.12
CA ARG A 43 -5.92 -8.83 11.40
C ARG A 43 -4.55 -8.61 12.07
N MET A 44 -3.53 -8.26 11.30
CA MET A 44 -2.19 -7.95 11.82
C MET A 44 -2.05 -6.49 12.27
N GLY A 45 -3.08 -5.65 12.14
CA GLY A 45 -3.03 -4.23 12.49
C GLY A 45 -2.10 -3.41 11.59
N LEU A 46 -1.91 -3.85 10.33
CA LEU A 46 -1.08 -3.14 9.36
C LEU A 46 -1.92 -2.11 8.58
N GLU A 47 -1.26 -1.13 7.98
CA GLU A 47 -1.92 -0.04 7.24
C GLU A 47 -2.75 -0.53 6.04
N GLY A 48 -2.39 -1.67 5.45
CA GLY A 48 -3.01 -2.21 4.24
C GLY A 48 -2.00 -2.80 3.25
N MET A 49 -2.43 -3.04 2.01
CA MET A 49 -1.65 -3.70 0.97
C MET A 49 -1.55 -2.87 -0.31
N VAL A 50 -0.57 -3.20 -1.17
CA VAL A 50 -0.48 -2.65 -2.53
C VAL A 50 -0.52 -3.79 -3.54
N SER A 51 -1.61 -3.87 -4.30
CA SER A 51 -1.72 -4.78 -5.44
C SER A 51 -0.99 -4.19 -6.64
N LYS A 52 -0.20 -4.99 -7.34
CA LYS A 52 0.57 -4.54 -8.51
C LYS A 52 0.41 -5.51 -9.68
N ARG A 53 0.11 -5.00 -10.88
CA ARG A 53 -0.01 -5.81 -12.10
C ARG A 53 1.34 -6.48 -12.44
N PRO A 54 1.40 -7.82 -12.60
CA PRO A 54 2.67 -8.56 -12.72
C PRO A 54 3.44 -8.25 -14.00
N ASP A 55 2.73 -7.92 -15.07
CA ASP A 55 3.23 -7.58 -16.40
C ASP A 55 3.51 -6.08 -16.58
N SER A 56 3.22 -5.24 -15.57
CA SER A 56 3.36 -3.80 -15.70
C SER A 56 4.82 -3.32 -15.71
N VAL A 57 5.09 -2.40 -16.64
CA VAL A 57 6.33 -1.62 -16.69
C VAL A 57 6.30 -0.48 -15.68
N TYR A 58 7.47 -0.02 -15.23
CA TYR A 58 7.54 1.10 -14.30
C TYR A 58 7.41 2.45 -15.02
N ARG A 59 6.37 3.22 -14.69
CA ARG A 59 6.14 4.59 -15.14
C ARG A 59 6.14 5.55 -13.94
N SER A 60 6.70 6.74 -14.14
CA SER A 60 6.63 7.82 -13.14
C SER A 60 5.27 8.51 -13.20
N GLY A 61 4.75 8.96 -12.05
CA GLY A 61 3.45 9.62 -11.94
C GLY A 61 2.30 8.63 -11.74
N ASP A 62 1.08 9.08 -12.01
CA ASP A 62 -0.13 8.29 -11.77
C ASP A 62 -0.17 7.01 -12.61
N THR A 63 -0.64 5.94 -11.98
CA THR A 63 -0.72 4.62 -12.61
C THR A 63 -1.85 3.78 -12.01
N GLU A 64 -2.58 3.07 -12.87
CA GLU A 64 -3.55 2.05 -12.47
C GLU A 64 -2.91 0.68 -12.26
N ALA A 65 -1.61 0.55 -12.52
CA ALA A 65 -0.91 -0.71 -12.32
C ALA A 65 -0.70 -1.01 -10.84
N TRP A 66 -0.80 0.00 -9.96
CA TRP A 66 -0.59 -0.11 -8.52
C TRP A 66 -1.86 0.38 -7.80
N LEU A 67 -2.46 -0.47 -6.99
CA LEU A 67 -3.65 -0.15 -6.22
C LEU A 67 -3.34 -0.31 -4.74
N LYS A 68 -3.38 0.80 -3.99
CA LYS A 68 -3.32 0.77 -2.53
C LYS A 68 -4.71 0.47 -1.98
N THR A 69 -4.81 -0.53 -1.12
CA THR A 69 -6.00 -0.83 -0.33
C THR A 69 -5.62 -0.66 1.13
N LYS A 70 -6.23 0.29 1.82
CA LYS A 70 -5.96 0.56 3.23
C LYS A 70 -6.93 -0.20 4.12
N CYS A 71 -6.42 -0.74 5.21
CA CYS A 71 -7.23 -1.15 6.35
C CYS A 71 -7.81 0.11 7.01
N TYR A 72 -9.03 0.01 7.50
CA TYR A 72 -9.71 1.12 8.15
C TYR A 72 -10.47 0.60 9.38
N GLU A 73 -10.51 1.43 10.41
CA GLU A 73 -11.35 1.23 11.58
C GLU A 73 -12.50 2.23 11.49
N GLU A 74 -13.72 1.74 11.65
CA GLU A 74 -14.91 2.58 11.75
C GLU A 74 -15.27 2.72 13.22
N VAL A 75 -15.41 3.97 13.67
CA VAL A 75 -15.79 4.29 15.04
C VAL A 75 -16.82 5.41 14.99
N ASP A 76 -17.88 5.26 15.78
CA ASP A 76 -18.90 6.27 15.96
C ASP A 76 -18.45 7.30 17.00
N PHE A 77 -18.60 8.57 16.67
CA PHE A 77 -18.31 9.68 17.56
C PHE A 77 -19.48 10.65 17.63
N GLU A 78 -19.77 11.18 18.82
CA GLU A 78 -20.71 12.29 18.98
C GLU A 78 -20.01 13.62 18.67
N VAL A 79 -20.71 14.53 17.98
CA VAL A 79 -20.21 15.88 17.70
C VAL A 79 -20.39 16.74 18.94
N ALA A 80 -19.31 16.97 19.69
CA ALA A 80 -19.33 17.78 20.92
C ALA A 80 -19.36 19.30 20.67
N GLY A 81 -19.03 19.76 19.46
CA GLY A 81 -19.01 21.18 19.12
C GLY A 81 -18.31 21.46 17.78
N VAL A 82 -18.30 22.72 17.36
CA VAL A 82 -17.67 23.18 16.12
C VAL A 82 -16.71 24.34 16.40
N GLN A 83 -15.56 24.35 15.72
CA GLN A 83 -14.65 25.49 15.73
C GLN A 83 -14.96 26.41 14.55
N LEU A 84 -15.45 27.62 14.83
CA LEU A 84 -15.66 28.64 13.82
C LEU A 84 -14.32 29.28 13.41
N LYS A 85 -14.15 29.58 12.13
CA LYS A 85 -13.02 30.40 11.68
C LYS A 85 -13.17 31.81 12.28
N PRO A 86 -12.09 32.43 12.79
CA PRO A 86 -12.14 33.81 13.27
C PRO A 86 -12.76 34.75 12.22
N GLY A 87 -13.75 35.56 12.63
CA GLY A 87 -14.45 36.50 11.74
C GLY A 87 -15.65 35.94 10.97
N SER A 88 -15.99 34.66 11.16
CA SER A 88 -17.26 34.12 10.64
C SER A 88 -18.44 34.67 11.46
N ALA A 89 -19.54 35.03 10.80
CA ALA A 89 -20.77 35.40 11.49
C ALA A 89 -21.26 34.24 12.38
N PRO A 90 -21.88 34.51 13.55
CA PRO A 90 -22.51 33.45 14.33
C PRO A 90 -23.59 32.75 13.50
N LEU A 91 -23.74 31.45 13.72
CA LEU A 91 -24.88 30.66 13.24
C LEU A 91 -26.19 31.18 13.88
#